data_AF-A0A497IC41-F1
#
_entry.id   AF-A0A497IC41-F1
#
_cell.length_a   1.000
_cell.length_b   1.000
_cell.length_c   1.000
_cell.angle_alpha   90.00
_cell.angle_beta   90.00
_cell.angle_gamma   90.00
#
_symmetry.space_group_name_H-M   'P 1'
#
loop_
_entity.id
_entity.type
_entity.pdbx_description
1 polymer ?
#
loop_
_entity_poly.entity_id
_entity_poly.type
_entity_poly.pdbx_seq_one_letter_code
_entity_poly.pdbx_strand_id
1 'polypeptide(L)'
;MPEVLNEHHQILIVASEVDSSSERIINYLSDTYGVAINAVTFQYFQDEEGREFLARVFLIEPSEVEYKSQTRGASKRRPPLTYEELQAMADRKGVGELYRWLVEELTRHFDQRTTTRSTVAFIGVIDGRRRTILSLVPSESEAAQGVRYSLYVERLAEYLGVGREEIVGVLPPGFTEGRPWREGPLALYGFFRGIDEAQRFVEGLQALKRAGGA
;
A
#
# COMPACT_ATOMS: atom_id res chain seq x y z
N MET A 1 -3.03 13.02 -19.95
CA MET A 1 -3.59 11.66 -20.13
C MET A 1 -4.30 11.29 -18.83
N PRO A 2 -5.41 10.53 -18.83
CA PRO A 2 -6.06 10.15 -17.58
C PRO A 2 -5.12 9.26 -16.77
N GLU A 3 -4.96 9.55 -15.47
CA GLU A 3 -4.02 8.84 -14.59
C GLU A 3 -4.46 7.40 -14.26
N VAL A 4 -5.71 7.02 -14.51
CA VAL A 4 -6.18 5.64 -14.33
C VAL A 4 -7.11 5.19 -15.47
N LEU A 5 -6.75 4.06 -16.09
CA LEU A 5 -7.52 3.35 -17.10
C LEU A 5 -7.86 1.96 -16.53
N ASN A 6 -9.11 1.51 -16.70
CA ASN A 6 -9.59 0.18 -16.29
C ASN A 6 -9.72 -0.06 -14.76
N GLU A 7 -10.22 0.91 -13.97
CA GLU A 7 -10.50 0.68 -12.54
C GLU A 7 -11.60 -0.38 -12.29
N HIS A 8 -12.50 -0.56 -13.25
CA HIS A 8 -13.63 -1.48 -13.14
C HIS A 8 -13.71 -2.37 -14.38
N HIS A 9 -13.73 -3.69 -14.17
CA HIS A 9 -13.88 -4.70 -15.22
C HIS A 9 -14.99 -5.67 -14.82
N GLN A 10 -15.90 -5.96 -15.76
CA GLN A 10 -17.03 -6.85 -15.57
C GLN A 10 -16.99 -8.00 -16.57
N ILE A 11 -17.33 -9.21 -16.11
CA ILE A 11 -17.40 -10.44 -16.91
C ILE A 11 -18.86 -10.86 -16.97
N LEU A 12 -19.42 -10.96 -18.18
CA LEU A 12 -20.75 -11.50 -18.41
C LEU A 12 -20.65 -12.72 -19.32
N ILE A 13 -21.01 -13.88 -18.78
CA ILE A 13 -21.04 -15.15 -19.52
C ILE A 13 -22.41 -15.28 -20.18
N VAL A 14 -22.45 -15.50 -21.48
CA VAL A 14 -23.69 -15.73 -22.24
C VAL A 14 -23.70 -17.18 -22.71
N ALA A 15 -24.70 -17.94 -22.31
CA ALA A 15 -24.81 -19.36 -22.64
C ALA A 15 -26.28 -19.76 -22.84
N SER A 16 -26.52 -20.89 -23.54
CA SER A 16 -27.85 -21.49 -23.64
C SER A 16 -28.30 -22.06 -22.29
N GLU A 17 -27.37 -22.63 -21.53
CA GLU A 17 -27.58 -23.22 -20.20
C GLU A 17 -26.33 -22.99 -19.33
N VAL A 18 -26.50 -22.99 -18.00
CA VAL A 18 -25.39 -22.92 -17.03
C VAL A 18 -25.47 -24.18 -16.17
N ASP A 19 -24.43 -25.00 -16.20
CA ASP A 19 -24.41 -26.22 -15.39
C ASP A 19 -24.11 -25.90 -13.91
N SER A 20 -24.48 -26.82 -13.01
CA SER A 20 -24.32 -26.62 -11.56
C SER A 20 -22.88 -26.33 -11.11
N SER A 21 -21.86 -26.79 -11.84
CA SER A 21 -20.47 -26.50 -11.50
C SER A 21 -20.08 -25.07 -11.87
N SER A 22 -20.54 -24.59 -13.04
CA SER A 22 -20.39 -23.19 -13.46
C SER A 22 -21.13 -22.25 -12.53
N GLU A 23 -22.37 -22.57 -12.13
CA GLU A 23 -23.12 -21.78 -11.15
C GLU A 23 -22.38 -21.66 -9.82
N ARG A 24 -21.85 -22.79 -9.30
CA ARG A 24 -21.06 -22.79 -8.06
C ARG A 24 -19.82 -21.92 -8.17
N ILE A 25 -19.10 -21.96 -9.31
CA ILE A 25 -17.91 -21.13 -9.53
C ILE A 25 -18.28 -19.64 -9.58
N ILE A 26 -19.32 -19.28 -10.33
CA ILE A 26 -19.77 -17.89 -10.48
C ILE A 26 -20.21 -17.34 -9.12
N ASN A 27 -21.02 -18.09 -8.37
CA ASN A 27 -21.45 -17.70 -7.03
C ASN A 27 -20.26 -17.60 -6.08
N TYR A 28 -19.33 -18.55 -6.08
CA TYR A 28 -18.13 -18.48 -5.25
C TYR A 28 -17.29 -17.22 -5.54
N LEU A 29 -17.05 -16.90 -6.81
CA LEU A 29 -16.28 -15.72 -7.21
C LEU A 29 -17.01 -14.41 -6.88
N SER A 30 -18.32 -14.35 -7.11
CA SER A 30 -19.14 -13.17 -6.83
C SER A 30 -19.35 -12.95 -5.32
N ASP A 31 -19.71 -13.99 -4.58
CA ASP A 31 -20.03 -13.87 -3.15
C ASP A 31 -18.79 -13.77 -2.27
N THR A 32 -17.77 -14.58 -2.54
CA THR A 32 -16.58 -14.67 -1.68
C THR A 32 -15.57 -13.56 -1.97
N TYR A 33 -15.42 -13.18 -3.24
CA TYR A 33 -14.37 -12.27 -3.68
C TYR A 33 -14.88 -11.01 -4.37
N GLY A 34 -16.20 -10.84 -4.49
CA GLY A 34 -16.83 -9.71 -5.18
C GLY A 34 -16.32 -9.51 -6.60
N VAL A 35 -15.94 -10.58 -7.28
CA VAL A 35 -15.61 -10.47 -8.70
C VAL A 35 -16.89 -10.05 -9.41
N ALA A 36 -16.83 -9.00 -10.23
CA ALA A 36 -17.95 -8.57 -11.08
C ALA A 36 -18.16 -9.57 -12.22
N ILE A 37 -18.63 -10.78 -11.89
CA ILE A 37 -18.91 -11.88 -12.80
C ILE A 37 -20.37 -12.29 -12.67
N ASN A 38 -21.02 -12.54 -13.81
CA ASN A 38 -22.38 -13.06 -13.85
C ASN A 38 -22.58 -13.94 -15.09
N ALA A 39 -23.66 -14.71 -15.12
CA ALA A 39 -24.11 -15.43 -16.29
C ALA A 39 -25.54 -15.04 -16.67
N VAL A 40 -25.82 -15.09 -17.97
CA VAL A 40 -27.14 -14.82 -18.54
C VAL A 40 -27.50 -15.91 -19.56
N THR A 41 -28.74 -16.40 -19.44
CA THR A 41 -29.34 -17.33 -20.40
C THR A 41 -30.56 -16.69 -21.05
N PHE A 42 -30.88 -17.13 -22.26
CA PHE A 42 -32.07 -16.68 -22.99
C PHE A 42 -33.04 -17.84 -23.18
N GLN A 43 -34.32 -17.60 -22.91
CA GLN A 43 -35.40 -18.57 -23.09
C GLN A 43 -36.36 -18.05 -24.14
N TYR A 44 -36.70 -18.92 -25.09
CA TYR A 44 -37.62 -18.61 -26.17
C TYR A 44 -38.97 -19.28 -25.90
N PHE A 45 -40.05 -18.53 -26.04
CA PHE A 45 -41.42 -19.01 -25.90
C PHE A 45 -42.27 -18.52 -27.07
N GLN A 46 -43.30 -19.27 -27.40
CA GLN A 46 -44.34 -18.85 -28.34
C GLN A 46 -45.69 -19.11 -27.70
N ASP A 47 -46.63 -18.16 -27.82
CA ASP A 47 -48.00 -18.37 -27.34
C ASP A 47 -48.92 -18.98 -28.40
N GLU A 48 -50.16 -19.28 -27.99
CA GLU A 48 -51.18 -19.88 -28.86
C GLU A 48 -51.58 -18.98 -30.04
N GLU A 49 -51.32 -17.68 -29.98
CA GLU A 49 -51.57 -16.69 -31.03
C GLU A 49 -50.36 -16.55 -31.98
N GLY A 50 -49.29 -17.31 -31.76
CA GLY A 50 -48.07 -17.30 -32.56
C GLY A 50 -47.10 -16.16 -32.21
N ARG A 51 -47.34 -15.40 -31.13
CA ARG A 51 -46.44 -14.33 -30.68
C ARG A 51 -45.19 -14.95 -30.05
N GLU A 52 -44.03 -14.48 -30.49
CA GLU A 52 -42.72 -14.96 -30.04
C GLU A 52 -42.20 -14.07 -28.88
N PHE A 53 -41.66 -14.71 -27.85
CA PHE A 53 -41.13 -14.06 -26.66
C PHE A 53 -39.70 -14.55 -26.40
N LEU A 54 -38.81 -13.61 -26.07
CA LEU A 54 -37.47 -13.91 -25.61
C LEU A 54 -37.30 -13.37 -24.18
N ALA A 55 -37.15 -14.26 -23.22
CA ALA A 55 -36.87 -13.91 -21.83
C ALA A 55 -35.37 -14.00 -21.55
N ARG A 56 -34.90 -13.12 -20.66
CA ARG A 56 -33.52 -13.10 -20.16
C ARG A 56 -33.53 -13.49 -18.70
N VAL A 57 -32.71 -14.47 -18.33
CA VAL A 57 -32.55 -14.91 -16.93
C VAL A 57 -31.10 -14.72 -16.53
N PHE A 58 -30.86 -13.98 -15.44
CA PHE A 58 -29.54 -13.86 -14.84
C PHE A 58 -29.38 -14.90 -13.72
N LEU A 59 -28.16 -15.41 -13.56
CA LEU A 59 -27.83 -16.30 -12.45
C LEU A 59 -27.86 -15.56 -11.10
N ILE A 60 -27.33 -14.35 -11.07
CA ILE A 60 -27.35 -13.43 -9.92
C ILE A 60 -27.98 -12.12 -10.40
N GLU A 61 -28.83 -11.49 -9.61
CA GLU A 61 -29.43 -10.20 -9.99
C GLU A 61 -28.31 -9.17 -10.29
N PRO A 62 -28.32 -8.45 -11.43
CA PRO A 62 -27.23 -7.55 -11.81
C PRO A 62 -26.89 -6.50 -10.75
N SER A 63 -27.90 -5.93 -10.08
CA SER A 63 -27.70 -4.96 -8.99
C SER A 63 -26.99 -5.56 -7.79
N GLU A 64 -27.20 -6.85 -7.51
CA GLU A 64 -26.47 -7.56 -6.47
C GLU A 64 -25.01 -7.82 -6.86
N VAL A 65 -24.74 -8.14 -8.13
CA VAL A 65 -23.36 -8.31 -8.62
C VAL A 65 -22.60 -6.99 -8.53
N GLU A 66 -23.24 -5.87 -8.90
CA GLU A 66 -22.65 -4.54 -8.74
C GLU A 66 -22.38 -4.22 -7.26
N TYR A 67 -23.36 -4.42 -6.38
CA TYR A 67 -23.20 -4.20 -4.95
C TYR A 67 -22.09 -5.08 -4.35
N LYS A 68 -22.05 -6.37 -4.70
CA LYS A 68 -20.99 -7.30 -4.27
C LYS A 68 -19.64 -6.88 -4.82
N SER A 69 -19.56 -6.37 -6.04
CA SER A 69 -18.31 -5.88 -6.62
C SER A 69 -17.79 -4.60 -5.94
N GLN A 70 -18.69 -3.74 -5.46
CA GLN A 70 -18.32 -2.53 -4.72
C GLN A 70 -17.92 -2.82 -3.27
N THR A 71 -18.60 -3.78 -2.63
CA THR A 71 -18.47 -4.04 -1.17
C THR A 71 -17.52 -5.18 -0.83
N ARG A 72 -17.46 -6.20 -1.70
CA ARG A 72 -16.65 -7.42 -1.52
C ARG A 72 -15.58 -7.56 -2.58
N GLY A 73 -15.65 -6.76 -3.64
CA GLY A 73 -14.72 -6.82 -4.75
C GLY A 73 -13.31 -6.62 -4.24
N ALA A 74 -12.48 -7.63 -4.47
CA ALA A 74 -11.06 -7.45 -4.44
C ALA A 74 -10.63 -6.56 -5.61
N SER A 75 -11.03 -5.27 -5.61
CA SER A 75 -10.13 -4.22 -6.06
C SER A 75 -8.93 -4.31 -5.12
N LYS A 76 -7.90 -5.03 -5.58
CA LYS A 76 -6.90 -5.75 -4.78
C LYS A 76 -5.92 -4.86 -3.98
N ARG A 77 -6.26 -3.62 -3.65
CA ARG A 77 -5.55 -2.85 -2.61
C ARG A 77 -6.58 -2.07 -1.81
N ARG A 78 -6.86 -2.53 -0.58
CA ARG A 78 -7.31 -1.59 0.46
C ARG A 78 -6.38 -0.38 0.41
N PRO A 79 -6.91 0.85 0.40
CA PRO A 79 -6.07 2.04 0.27
C PRO A 79 -4.99 2.04 1.36
N PRO A 80 -3.86 2.74 1.12
CA PRO A 80 -2.92 3.07 2.18
C PRO A 80 -3.68 3.63 3.39
N LEU A 81 -3.18 3.34 4.58
CA LEU A 81 -3.75 3.96 5.78
C LEU A 81 -3.45 5.46 5.73
N THR A 82 -4.36 6.26 6.27
CA THR A 82 -4.14 7.70 6.45
C THR A 82 -3.03 7.94 7.47
N TYR A 83 -2.46 9.15 7.49
CA TYR A 83 -1.50 9.54 8.51
C TYR A 83 -2.09 9.43 9.93
N GLU A 84 -3.37 9.74 10.09
CA GLU A 84 -4.10 9.63 11.35
C GLU A 84 -4.26 8.16 11.78
N GLU A 85 -4.59 7.26 10.84
CA GLU A 85 -4.69 5.83 11.14
C GLU A 85 -3.34 5.21 11.53
N LEU A 86 -2.26 5.63 10.86
CA LEU A 86 -0.89 5.22 11.21
C LEU A 86 -0.43 5.81 12.54
N GLN A 87 -0.83 7.06 12.85
CA GLN A 87 -0.60 7.66 14.17
C GLN A 87 -1.35 6.88 15.26
N ALA A 88 -2.63 6.58 15.06
CA ALA A 88 -3.41 5.79 16.01
C ALA A 88 -2.83 4.37 16.20
N MET A 89 -2.22 3.80 15.17
CA MET A 89 -1.46 2.55 15.29
C MET A 89 -0.22 2.72 16.18
N ALA A 90 0.56 3.77 15.97
CA ALA A 90 1.71 4.09 16.81
C ALA A 90 1.32 4.35 18.28
N ASP A 91 0.20 5.03 18.50
CA ASP A 91 -0.36 5.29 19.84
C ASP A 91 -0.70 3.97 20.55
N ARG A 92 -1.39 3.04 19.87
CA ARG A 92 -1.68 1.69 20.40
C ARG A 92 -0.42 0.87 20.69
N LYS A 93 0.68 1.16 20.01
CA LYS A 93 1.99 0.53 20.21
C LYS A 93 2.85 1.23 21.28
N GLY A 94 2.32 2.27 21.93
CA GLY A 94 3.02 3.02 22.98
C GLY A 94 4.21 3.85 22.47
N VAL A 95 4.29 4.11 21.17
CA VAL A 95 5.36 4.91 20.54
C VAL A 95 4.82 6.19 19.88
N GLY A 96 3.57 6.56 20.18
CA GLY A 96 2.82 7.61 19.50
C GLY A 96 3.51 8.98 19.47
N GLU A 97 4.03 9.43 20.60
CA GLU A 97 4.73 10.71 20.74
C GLU A 97 6.00 10.76 19.88
N LEU A 98 6.88 9.76 20.05
CA LEU A 98 8.12 9.65 19.28
C LEU A 98 7.84 9.51 17.78
N TYR A 99 6.84 8.72 17.40
CA TYR A 99 6.43 8.55 16.01
C TYR A 99 5.96 9.86 15.38
N ARG A 100 5.11 10.61 16.09
CA ARG A 100 4.62 11.92 15.63
C ARG A 100 5.77 12.89 15.41
N TRP A 101 6.66 12.98 16.39
CA TRP A 101 7.84 13.84 16.33
C TRP A 101 8.74 13.48 15.12
N LEU A 102 9.04 12.20 14.93
CA LEU A 102 9.83 11.72 13.79
C LEU A 102 9.14 12.06 12.47
N VAL A 103 7.83 11.85 12.36
CA VAL A 103 7.07 12.16 11.15
C VAL A 103 7.14 13.66 10.84
N GLU A 104 6.96 14.53 11.82
CA GLU A 104 7.01 15.99 11.66
C GLU A 104 8.39 16.47 11.24
N GLU A 105 9.45 16.05 11.94
CA GLU A 105 10.82 16.52 11.67
C GLU A 105 11.36 15.98 10.35
N LEU A 106 11.22 14.68 10.08
CA LEU A 106 11.74 14.10 8.84
C LEU A 106 11.03 14.66 7.60
N THR A 107 9.78 15.11 7.71
CA THR A 107 9.05 15.75 6.59
C THR A 107 9.77 16.98 6.05
N ARG A 108 10.55 17.67 6.89
CA ARG A 108 11.30 18.87 6.51
C ARG A 108 12.60 18.56 5.77
N HIS A 109 13.06 17.32 5.80
CA HIS A 109 14.39 16.93 5.31
C HIS A 109 14.36 16.15 3.99
N PHE A 110 13.20 15.62 3.61
CA PHE A 110 12.97 14.90 2.35
C PHE A 110 11.99 15.67 1.45
N ASP A 111 12.01 15.36 0.15
CA ASP A 111 11.20 16.11 -0.81
C ASP A 111 9.71 15.83 -0.66
N GLN A 112 9.36 14.58 -0.33
CA GLN A 112 7.99 14.10 -0.20
C GLN A 112 7.85 13.02 0.87
N ARG A 113 6.61 12.79 1.30
CA ARG A 113 6.22 11.60 2.07
C ARG A 113 4.94 10.98 1.52
N THR A 114 4.81 9.68 1.69
CA THR A 114 3.62 8.89 1.32
C THR A 114 3.33 7.84 2.38
N THR A 115 2.13 7.26 2.36
CA THR A 115 1.74 6.19 3.29
C THR A 115 1.60 4.86 2.57
N THR A 116 1.74 3.78 3.33
CA THR A 116 1.32 2.43 2.95
C THR A 116 0.28 1.95 3.97
N ARG A 117 0.03 0.64 4.00
CA ARG A 117 -0.82 0.04 5.04
C ARG A 117 -0.15 -0.07 6.41
N SER A 118 1.14 0.21 6.49
CA SER A 118 1.97 -0.08 7.67
C SER A 118 3.06 0.96 7.92
N THR A 119 3.19 1.97 7.07
CA THR A 119 4.43 2.75 6.96
C THR A 119 4.15 4.18 6.50
N VAL A 120 4.90 5.14 7.05
CA VAL A 120 5.16 6.44 6.40
C VAL A 120 6.53 6.37 5.73
N ALA A 121 6.56 6.55 4.42
CA ALA A 121 7.76 6.51 3.60
C ALA A 121 8.17 7.92 3.18
N PHE A 122 9.45 8.26 3.38
CA PHE A 122 10.07 9.50 2.97
C PHE A 122 10.81 9.31 1.65
N ILE A 123 10.61 10.25 0.73
CA ILE A 123 11.01 10.17 -0.66
C ILE A 123 11.96 11.31 -0.98
N GLY A 124 13.09 10.97 -1.61
CA GLY A 124 13.97 11.93 -2.27
C GLY A 124 13.94 11.77 -3.80
N VAL A 125 14.23 12.85 -4.50
CA VAL A 125 14.44 12.89 -5.95
C VAL A 125 15.92 12.70 -6.22
N ILE A 126 16.25 11.59 -6.85
CA ILE A 126 17.61 11.17 -7.19
C ILE A 126 17.62 10.92 -8.69
N ASP A 127 18.47 11.61 -9.44
CA ASP A 127 18.52 11.56 -10.91
C ASP A 127 17.14 11.73 -11.57
N GLY A 128 16.35 12.69 -11.07
CA GLY A 128 14.99 12.96 -11.55
C GLY A 128 13.96 11.87 -11.21
N ARG A 129 14.33 10.83 -10.46
CA ARG A 129 13.45 9.74 -10.04
C ARG A 129 13.11 9.84 -8.56
N ARG A 130 11.83 9.74 -8.23
CA ARG A 130 11.36 9.61 -6.84
C ARG A 130 11.72 8.24 -6.30
N ARG A 131 12.49 8.19 -5.22
CA ARG A 131 12.89 6.96 -4.53
C ARG A 131 12.57 7.05 -3.05
N THR A 132 11.98 5.99 -2.48
CA THR A 132 11.90 5.85 -1.03
C THR A 132 13.31 5.73 -0.45
N ILE A 133 13.61 6.54 0.54
CA ILE A 133 14.90 6.55 1.24
C ILE A 133 14.73 5.98 2.64
N LEU A 134 13.86 6.58 3.45
CA LEU A 134 13.60 6.20 4.84
C LEU A 134 12.13 5.83 5.00
N SER A 135 11.82 4.95 5.94
CA SER A 135 10.46 4.52 6.24
C SER A 135 10.30 4.28 7.72
N LEU A 136 9.23 4.81 8.32
CA LEU A 136 8.83 4.53 9.71
C LEU A 136 7.70 3.51 9.69
N VAL A 137 7.83 2.43 10.46
CA VAL A 137 6.96 1.25 10.37
C VAL A 137 6.18 1.04 11.69
N PRO A 138 5.13 1.83 11.98
CA PRO A 138 4.38 1.73 13.23
C PRO A 138 3.81 0.34 13.51
N SER A 139 3.54 -0.48 12.49
CA SER A 139 3.04 -1.86 12.70
C SER A 139 4.08 -2.79 13.33
N GLU A 140 5.36 -2.51 13.14
CA GLU A 140 6.51 -3.25 13.69
C GLU A 140 7.17 -2.51 14.86
N SER A 141 6.61 -1.39 15.29
CA SER A 141 7.08 -0.64 16.45
C SER A 141 6.48 -1.20 17.74
N GLU A 142 7.20 -1.00 18.84
CA GLU A 142 6.76 -1.42 20.18
C GLU A 142 7.42 -0.53 21.24
N ALA A 143 6.72 -0.19 22.32
CA ALA A 143 7.23 0.74 23.34
C ALA A 143 8.60 0.32 23.91
N ALA A 144 8.84 -0.99 24.06
CA ALA A 144 10.09 -1.53 24.58
C ALA A 144 11.29 -1.36 23.63
N GLN A 145 11.06 -1.23 22.32
CA GLN A 145 12.11 -1.14 21.31
C GLN A 145 12.18 0.25 20.66
N GLY A 146 11.08 0.99 20.64
CA GLY A 146 10.91 2.28 19.99
C GLY A 146 10.27 2.20 18.61
N VAL A 147 10.44 3.26 17.81
CA VAL A 147 9.87 3.36 16.45
C VAL A 147 10.76 2.65 15.46
N ARG A 148 10.23 1.59 14.82
CA ARG A 148 10.90 0.84 13.77
C ARG A 148 11.15 1.71 12.54
N TYR A 149 12.36 1.65 11.99
CA TYR A 149 12.70 2.27 10.70
C TYR A 149 13.34 1.30 9.71
N SER A 150 13.11 1.52 8.42
CA SER A 150 13.94 0.95 7.35
C SER A 150 14.55 2.06 6.50
N LEU A 151 15.84 1.93 6.19
CA LEU A 151 16.62 2.94 5.50
C LEU A 151 17.40 2.31 4.35
N TYR A 152 17.17 2.79 3.13
CA TYR A 152 18.02 2.45 1.98
C TYR A 152 19.27 3.33 2.01
N VAL A 153 20.32 2.84 2.68
CA VAL A 153 21.54 3.62 2.97
C VAL A 153 22.19 4.22 1.72
N GLU A 154 22.32 3.43 0.65
CA GLU A 154 22.92 3.90 -0.60
C GLU A 154 22.10 5.03 -1.24
N ARG A 155 20.77 4.98 -1.11
CA ARG A 155 19.90 6.05 -1.61
C ARG A 155 20.01 7.32 -0.78
N LEU A 156 20.20 7.20 0.54
CA LEU A 156 20.40 8.38 1.38
C LEU A 156 21.75 9.03 1.12
N ALA A 157 22.80 8.23 0.96
CA ALA A 157 24.14 8.68 0.58
C ALA A 157 24.10 9.46 -0.75
N GLU A 158 23.48 8.88 -1.77
CA GLU A 158 23.29 9.52 -3.08
C GLU A 158 22.43 10.79 -3.01
N TYR A 159 21.32 10.76 -2.26
CA TYR A 159 20.45 11.93 -2.06
C TYR A 159 21.14 13.10 -1.37
N LEU A 160 22.09 12.83 -0.48
CA LEU A 160 22.82 13.86 0.27
C LEU A 160 24.17 14.22 -0.34
N GLY A 161 24.67 13.46 -1.31
CA GLY A 161 26.01 13.65 -1.87
C GLY A 161 27.15 13.29 -0.91
N VAL A 162 26.95 12.30 -0.03
CA VAL A 162 27.93 11.90 1.00
C VAL A 162 28.25 10.41 0.93
N GLY A 163 29.30 9.97 1.63
CA GLY A 163 29.67 8.56 1.72
C GLY A 163 28.75 7.75 2.65
N ARG A 164 28.63 6.44 2.38
CA ARG A 164 27.88 5.49 3.22
C ARG A 164 28.31 5.53 4.69
N GLU A 165 29.62 5.59 4.96
CA GLU A 165 30.15 5.60 6.33
C GLU A 165 29.70 6.82 7.13
N GLU A 166 29.53 7.97 6.47
CA GLU A 166 29.02 9.19 7.10
C GLU A 166 27.55 9.03 7.51
N ILE A 167 26.75 8.36 6.67
CA ILE A 167 25.36 7.99 7.01
C ILE A 167 25.34 7.04 8.21
N VAL A 168 26.17 6.00 8.19
CA VAL A 168 26.23 5.02 9.28
C VAL A 168 26.63 5.67 10.60
N GLY A 169 27.54 6.65 10.57
CA GLY A 169 27.99 7.38 11.75
C GLY A 169 26.91 8.19 12.48
N VAL A 170 25.81 8.56 11.79
CA VAL A 170 24.70 9.30 12.39
C VAL A 170 23.50 8.43 12.78
N LEU A 171 23.52 7.13 12.46
CA LEU A 171 22.39 6.25 12.72
C LEU A 171 22.28 5.83 14.19
N PRO A 172 21.05 5.56 14.67
CA PRO A 172 20.81 4.82 15.90
C PRO A 172 21.60 3.50 15.95
N PRO A 173 22.34 3.18 17.04
CA PRO A 173 23.01 1.90 17.17
C PRO A 173 22.05 0.70 17.14
N GLY A 174 22.58 -0.48 16.79
CA GLY A 174 21.83 -1.74 16.85
C GLY A 174 20.93 -1.97 15.65
N PHE A 175 21.26 -1.42 14.48
CA PHE A 175 20.60 -1.77 13.22
C PHE A 175 21.13 -3.10 12.67
N THR A 176 20.33 -3.72 11.81
CA THR A 176 20.70 -4.92 11.03
C THR A 176 20.64 -4.62 9.54
N GLU A 177 21.43 -5.35 8.76
CA GLU A 177 21.44 -5.27 7.31
C GLU A 177 20.52 -6.34 6.70
N GLY A 178 19.78 -5.98 5.66
CA GLY A 178 18.95 -6.94 4.94
C GLY A 178 18.43 -6.39 3.62
N ARG A 179 17.58 -7.19 2.97
CA ARG A 179 16.86 -6.78 1.76
C ARG A 179 15.37 -6.98 1.96
N PRO A 180 14.52 -6.03 1.52
CA PRO A 180 13.07 -6.13 1.67
C PRO A 180 12.46 -7.29 0.84
N TRP A 181 13.15 -7.72 -0.22
CA TRP A 181 12.87 -8.94 -0.99
C TRP A 181 14.19 -9.48 -1.57
N ARG A 182 14.19 -10.70 -2.13
CA ARG A 182 15.42 -11.45 -2.53
C ARG A 182 16.42 -10.64 -3.36
N GLU A 183 15.93 -9.78 -4.25
CA GLU A 183 16.74 -8.93 -5.15
C GLU A 183 16.55 -7.43 -4.86
N GLY A 184 16.03 -7.10 -3.67
CA GLY A 184 15.80 -5.72 -3.27
C GLY A 184 17.10 -4.98 -2.97
N PRO A 185 17.09 -3.64 -2.98
CA PRO A 185 18.24 -2.84 -2.55
C PRO A 185 18.59 -3.13 -1.08
N LEU A 186 19.86 -2.94 -0.73
CA LEU A 186 20.30 -3.07 0.65
C LEU A 186 19.59 -2.03 1.53
N ALA A 187 19.06 -2.49 2.65
CA ALA A 187 18.40 -1.67 3.64
C ALA A 187 18.96 -1.94 5.03
N LEU A 188 19.06 -0.88 5.83
CA LEU A 188 19.34 -0.91 7.25
C LEU A 188 18.01 -0.89 8.00
N TYR A 189 17.93 -1.72 9.04
CA TYR A 189 16.72 -1.92 9.82
C TYR A 189 17.04 -1.72 11.29
N GLY A 190 16.43 -0.73 11.92
CA GLY A 190 16.65 -0.45 13.33
C GLY A 190 15.41 0.16 14.00
N PHE A 191 15.65 0.75 15.17
CA PHE A 191 14.65 1.44 15.96
C PHE A 191 15.21 2.78 16.45
N PHE A 192 14.36 3.81 16.50
CA PHE A 192 14.60 4.99 17.32
C PHE A 192 13.99 4.72 18.69
N ARG A 193 14.81 4.62 19.75
CA ARG A 193 14.36 4.26 21.10
C ARG A 193 13.74 5.41 21.87
N GLY A 194 14.07 6.65 21.48
CA GLY A 194 13.61 7.86 22.17
C GLY A 194 13.86 9.13 21.35
N ILE A 195 13.32 10.24 21.84
CA ILE A 195 13.42 11.55 21.18
C ILE A 195 14.88 11.97 21.04
N ASP A 196 15.72 11.78 22.06
CA ASP A 196 17.14 12.18 22.01
C ASP A 196 17.91 11.51 20.86
N GLU A 197 17.62 10.23 20.61
CA GLU A 197 18.25 9.46 19.53
C GLU A 197 17.73 9.89 18.16
N ALA A 198 16.42 10.12 18.06
CA ALA A 198 15.80 10.67 16.87
C ALA A 198 16.34 12.07 16.54
N GLN A 199 16.54 12.91 17.56
CA GLN A 199 17.10 14.25 17.43
C GLN A 199 18.54 14.23 16.94
N ARG A 200 19.42 13.40 17.54
CA ARG A 200 20.80 13.25 17.05
C ARG A 200 20.86 12.82 15.59
N PHE A 201 19.99 11.90 15.18
CA PHE A 201 19.91 11.48 13.78
C PHE A 201 19.48 12.63 12.85
N VAL A 202 18.45 13.40 13.23
CA VAL A 202 17.97 14.55 12.45
C VAL A 202 19.04 15.65 12.36
N GLU A 203 19.73 15.96 13.45
CA GLU A 203 20.85 16.91 13.48
C GLU A 203 22.02 16.45 12.60
N GLY A 204 22.35 15.15 12.66
CA GLY A 204 23.33 14.52 11.78
C GLY A 204 22.93 14.63 10.30
N LEU A 205 21.68 14.35 9.97
CA LEU A 205 21.13 14.49 8.62
C LEU A 205 21.26 15.94 8.10
N GLN A 206 20.98 16.93 8.95
CA GLN A 206 21.15 18.35 8.61
C GLN A 206 22.61 18.75 8.42
N ALA A 207 23.53 18.18 9.20
CA ALA A 207 24.96 18.42 9.02
C ALA A 207 25.46 17.84 7.69
N LEU A 208 25.08 16.60 7.37
CA LEU A 208 25.45 15.94 6.13
C LEU A 208 24.87 16.64 4.89
N LYS A 209 23.61 17.10 4.95
CA LYS A 209 22.99 17.87 3.86
C LYS A 209 23.72 19.18 3.58
N ARG A 210 24.31 19.82 4.60
CA ARG A 210 25.14 21.02 4.44
C ARG A 210 26.52 20.69 3.86
N ALA A 211 27.05 19.51 4.13
CA ALA A 211 28.37 19.08 3.67
C ALA A 211 28.36 18.60 2.20
N GLY A 212 27.36 17.81 1.80
CA GLY A 212 27.26 17.27 0.43
C GLY A 212 26.50 18.13 -0.58
N GLY A 213 25.90 19.24 -0.13
CA GLY A 213 25.31 20.27 -1.00
C GLY A 213 26.30 21.36 -1.45
N ALA A 214 27.59 21.20 -1.16
CA ALA A 214 28.69 22.09 -1.55
C ALA A 214 29.36 21.63 -2.86
#